data_AF-A0A919ZQM8-F1
#
_entry.id   AF-A0A919ZQM8-F1
#
_cell.length_a   1.000
_cell.length_b   1.000
_cell.length_c   1.000
_cell.angle_alpha   90.00
_cell.angle_beta   90.00
_cell.angle_gamma   90.00
#
_symmetry.space_group_name_H-M   'P 1'
#
loop_
_entity.id
_entity.type
_entity.pdbx_description
1 polymer ?
#
loop_
_entity_poly.entity_id
_entity_poly.type
_entity_poly.pdbx_seq_one_letter_code
_entity_poly.pdbx_strand_id
1 'polypeptide(L)' 'MNKDGDDSNSGDTLGRAKATIKSAVGIASEGDVIKISAGVYVENNPLKVASKLVLLEIVLEK' A
#
# COMPACT_ATOMS: atom_id res chain seq x y z
N MET A 1 -4.15 -1.55 1.00
CA MET A 1 -4.27 -1.16 -0.43
C MET A 1 -4.84 -2.33 -1.22
N ASN A 2 -5.65 -2.05 -2.24
CA ASN A 2 -6.27 -3.05 -3.11
C ASN A 2 -6.45 -2.49 -4.55
N LYS A 3 -6.69 -3.36 -5.53
CA LYS A 3 -6.83 -2.97 -6.95
C LYS A 3 -8.01 -2.03 -7.25
N ASP A 4 -9.05 -2.08 -6.42
CA ASP A 4 -10.27 -1.27 -6.56
C ASP A 4 -10.23 -0.01 -5.68
N GLY A 5 -9.08 0.28 -5.05
CA GLY A 5 -8.87 1.42 -4.18
C GLY A 5 -8.76 2.73 -4.95
N ASP A 6 -8.60 3.82 -4.21
CA ASP A 6 -8.38 5.16 -4.75
C ASP A 6 -7.24 5.82 -3.97
N ASP A 7 -6.27 6.40 -4.67
CA ASP A 7 -5.15 7.11 -4.06
C ASP A 7 -5.56 8.40 -3.34
N SER A 8 -6.77 8.90 -3.59
CA SER A 8 -7.41 9.96 -2.82
C SER A 8 -7.88 9.50 -1.43
N ASN A 9 -8.02 8.19 -1.19
CA ASN A 9 -8.46 7.66 0.09
C ASN A 9 -7.41 7.84 1.19
N SER A 10 -7.79 7.70 2.46
CA SER A 10 -6.88 7.82 3.59
C SER A 10 -5.87 6.66 3.70
N GLY A 11 -6.23 5.45 3.28
CA GLY A 11 -5.36 4.26 3.39
C GLY A 11 -5.37 3.58 4.75
N ASP A 12 -6.19 4.05 5.69
CA ASP A 12 -6.28 3.61 7.09
C ASP A 12 -7.21 2.40 7.31
N THR A 13 -8.14 2.15 6.39
CA THR A 13 -9.13 1.08 6.46
C THR A 13 -9.26 0.35 5.13
N LEU A 14 -9.78 -0.89 5.14
CA LEU A 14 -10.00 -1.67 3.92
C LEU A 14 -10.98 -0.99 2.96
N GLY A 15 -12.01 -0.31 3.47
CA GLY A 15 -12.97 0.45 2.66
C GLY A 15 -12.43 1.77 2.11
N ARG A 16 -11.31 2.26 2.64
CA ARG A 16 -10.59 3.46 2.17
C ARG A 16 -9.17 3.11 1.76
N ALA A 17 -9.01 1.97 1.09
CA ALA A 17 -7.72 1.51 0.62
C ALA A 17 -7.19 2.42 -0.50
N LYS A 18 -5.87 2.61 -0.48
CA LYS A 18 -5.10 3.18 -1.60
C LYS A 18 -5.06 2.21 -2.78
N ALA A 19 -4.92 2.73 -3.99
CA ALA A 19 -4.80 1.96 -5.24
C ALA A 19 -3.35 1.53 -5.51
N THR A 20 -2.39 2.41 -5.21
CA THR A 20 -0.97 2.22 -5.51
C THR A 20 -0.11 2.01 -4.25
N ILE A 21 0.99 1.28 -4.42
CA ILE A 21 2.03 1.09 -3.39
C ILE A 21 2.68 2.44 -3.13
N LYS A 22 2.92 3.24 -4.18
CA LYS A 22 3.53 4.56 -4.06
C LYS A 22 2.75 5.49 -3.13
N SER A 23 1.42 5.54 -3.27
CA SER A 23 0.61 6.43 -2.43
C SER A 23 0.51 5.92 -0.99
N ALA A 24 0.45 4.60 -0.79
CA ALA A 24 0.46 3.97 0.53
C ALA A 24 1.78 4.21 1.26
N VAL A 25 2.91 4.00 0.58
CA VAL A 25 4.26 4.27 1.13
C VAL A 25 4.46 5.76 1.40
N GLY A 26 3.87 6.65 0.60
CA GLY A 26 4.00 8.10 0.77
C GLY A 26 3.37 8.64 2.06
N ILE A 27 2.43 7.92 2.67
CA ILE A 27 1.75 8.31 3.91
C ILE A 27 2.18 7.47 5.12
N ALA A 28 2.86 6.34 4.90
CA ALA A 28 3.23 5.42 5.95
C ALA A 28 4.32 6.02 6.85
N SER A 29 4.15 5.84 8.16
CA SER A 29 5.08 6.24 9.20
C SER A 29 5.83 5.04 9.76
N GLU A 30 6.87 5.31 10.57
CA GLU A 30 7.65 4.25 11.21
C GLU A 30 6.77 3.35 12.10
N GLY A 31 6.82 2.05 11.85
CA GLY A 31 5.99 1.05 12.56
C GLY A 31 4.67 0.72 11.87
N ASP A 32 4.31 1.43 10.79
CA ASP A 32 3.09 1.12 10.03
C ASP A 32 3.25 -0.15 9.19
N VAL A 33 2.17 -0.92 9.11
CA VAL A 33 2.07 -2.13 8.28
C VAL A 33 1.18 -1.84 7.08
N ILE A 34 1.76 -1.87 5.88
CA ILE A 34 1.00 -1.77 4.64
C ILE A 34 0.51 -3.16 4.24
N LYS A 35 -0.79 -3.39 4.40
CA LYS A 35 -1.44 -4.62 3.92
C LYS A 35 -1.82 -4.47 2.46
N ILE A 36 -1.37 -5.40 1.64
CA ILE A 36 -1.63 -5.44 0.20
C ILE A 36 -2.51 -6.65 -0.09
N SER A 37 -3.70 -6.41 -0.64
CA SER A 37 -4.54 -7.49 -1.15
C SER A 37 -3.88 -8.14 -2.36
N ALA A 38 -4.03 -9.47 -2.49
CA ALA A 38 -3.49 -10.21 -3.63
C ALA A 38 -3.87 -9.58 -4.98
N GLY A 39 -2.88 -9.39 -5.84
CA GLY A 39 -3.08 -8.77 -7.15
C GLY A 39 -1.78 -8.40 -7.83
N VAL A 40 -1.86 -8.07 -9.12
CA VAL A 40 -0.76 -7.48 -9.88
C VAL A 40 -0.90 -5.96 -9.83
N TYR A 41 0.08 -5.29 -9.24
CA TYR A 41 0.14 -3.83 -9.15
C TYR A 41 1.22 -3.32 -10.10
N VAL A 42 0.81 -2.61 -11.16
CA VAL A 42 1.72 -1.99 -12.11
C VAL A 42 2.16 -0.65 -11.54
N GLU A 43 3.38 -0.60 -11.02
CA GLU A 43 3.96 0.60 -10.41
C GLU A 43 4.96 1.29 -11.34
N ASN A 44 4.94 2.63 -11.35
CA ASN A 44 5.94 3.43 -12.05
C ASN A 44 7.17 3.64 -11.15
N ASN A 45 8.20 2.80 -11.35
CA ASN A 45 9.48 2.87 -10.65
C ASN A 45 10.29 4.12 -11.09
N PRO A 46 11.01 4.83 -10.20
CA PRO A 46 11.44 4.43 -8.85
C PRO A 46 10.39 4.61 -7.75
N LEU A 47 10.10 3.52 -7.02
CA LEU A 47 9.41 3.56 -5.74
C LEU A 47 10.39 4.01 -4.65
N LYS A 48 10.23 5.25 -4.18
CA LYS A 48 10.99 5.73 -3.03
C LYS A 48 10.33 5.23 -1.75
N VAL A 49 10.83 4.10 -1.26
CA VAL A 49 10.53 3.64 0.10
C VAL A 49 11.47 4.40 1.02
N ALA A 50 10.93 5.25 1.89
CA ALA A 50 11.73 5.85 2.95
C ALA A 50 12.29 4.71 3.80
N SER A 51 13.60 4.75 4.08
CA SER A 51 14.41 3.65 4.61
C SER A 51 14.09 3.17 6.03
N LYS A 52 12.84 3.32 6.50
CA LYS A 52 12.40 2.92 7.83
C LYS A 52 11.33 1.84 7.71
N LEU A 53 11.81 0.60 7.81
CA LEU A 53 11.11 -0.62 8.20
C LEU A 53 9.59 -0.65 7.91
N VAL A 54 9.22 -0.75 6.63
CA VAL A 54 7.84 -1.10 6.24
C VAL A 54 7.81 -2.61 6.02
N LEU A 55 7.04 -3.34 6.82
CA LEU A 55 6.76 -4.75 6.56
C LEU A 55 5.63 -4.82 5.52
N LEU A 56 5.96 -5.20 4.29
CA LEU A 56 4.97 -5.54 3.28
C LEU A 56 4.50 -6.97 3.51
N GLU A 57 3.28 -7.12 3.99
CA GLU A 57 2.61 -8.41 4.08
C GLU A 57 1.62 -8.53 2.92
N ILE A 58 1.92 -9.45 1.99
CA ILE A 58 0.99 -9.82 0.91
C ILE A 58 0.06 -10.88 1.48
N VAL A 59 -1.19 -10.51 1.71
CA VAL A 59 -2.20 -11.46 2.20
C VAL A 59 -2.84 -12.14 0.98
N LEU A 60 -2.55 -13.43 0.82
CA LEU A 60 -3.26 -14.31 -0.10
C LEU A 60 -4.55 -14.78 0.58
N GLU A 61 -5.64 -14.04 0.40
CA GLU A 61 -6.97 -14.60 0.69
C GLU A 61 -7.33 -15.57 -0.45
N LYS A 62 -7.62 -16.83 -0.09
CA LYS A 62 -8.08 -17.89 -0.99
C LYS A 62 -9.51 -17.64 -1.47
#